data_AF-A0A165VS14-F1
#
_entry.id   AF-A0A165VS14-F1
#
_cell.length_a   1.000
_cell.length_b   1.000
_cell.length_c   1.000
_cell.angle_alpha   90.00
_cell.angle_beta   90.00
_cell.angle_gamma   90.00
#
_symmetry.space_group_name_H-M   'P 1'
#
loop_
_entity.id
_entity.type
_entity.pdbx_description
1 polymer ?
#
loop_
_entity_poly.entity_id
_entity_poly.type
_entity_poly.pdbx_seq_one_letter_code
_entity_poly.pdbx_strand_id
1 'polypeptide(L)' 'MASISSIFSPFRNTYRYLHRQAHENPVILFSVILGSLGPVTMIVVPQIRARLGYKPAPPIPTSYPVPDRPRRPVEGYEDE' A
#
# COMPACT_ATOMS: atom_id res chain seq x y z
N MET A 1 -24.54 -21.70 30.05
CA MET A 1 -23.98 -20.36 30.28
C MET A 1 -22.49 -20.43 29.90
N ALA A 2 -22.11 -20.03 28.69
CA ALA A 2 -20.71 -20.12 28.25
C ALA A 2 -19.87 -19.08 29.00
N SER A 3 -18.93 -19.53 29.80
CA SER A 3 -18.04 -18.69 30.60
C SER A 3 -17.19 -17.80 29.67
N ILE A 4 -17.10 -16.50 29.95
CA ILE A 4 -16.31 -15.50 29.18
C ILE A 4 -14.88 -15.97 28.87
N SER A 5 -14.32 -16.84 29.72
CA SER A 5 -13.02 -17.48 29.56
C SER A 5 -12.87 -18.41 28.36
N SER A 6 -13.94 -19.05 27.85
CA SER A 6 -13.84 -19.92 26.66
C SER A 6 -13.63 -19.12 25.37
N ILE A 7 -14.13 -17.88 25.31
CA ILE A 7 -14.02 -16.97 24.16
C ILE A 7 -12.57 -16.55 23.91
N PHE A 8 -11.77 -16.39 24.97
CA PHE A 8 -10.36 -15.98 24.88
C PHE A 8 -9.37 -17.16 24.82
N SER A 9 -9.86 -18.39 24.99
CA SER A 9 -9.04 -19.60 24.93
C SER A 9 -8.25 -19.79 23.62
N PRO A 10 -8.77 -19.52 22.40
CA PRO A 10 -7.99 -19.67 21.18
C PRO A 10 -6.81 -18.70 21.12
N PHE A 11 -6.98 -17.44 21.53
CA PHE A 11 -5.90 -16.44 21.52
C PHE A 11 -4.73 -16.81 22.42
N ARG A 12 -5.00 -17.37 23.60
CA ARG A 12 -3.95 -17.85 24.52
C ARG A 12 -3.15 -19.00 23.93
N ASN A 13 -3.84 -19.93 23.25
CA ASN A 13 -3.21 -21.07 22.61
C ASN A 13 -2.36 -20.63 21.41
N THR A 14 -2.86 -19.70 20.59
CA THR A 14 -2.12 -19.11 19.47
C THR A 14 -0.87 -18.37 19.96
N TYR A 15 -0.96 -17.55 21.01
CA TYR A 15 0.20 -16.84 21.55
C TYR A 15 1.30 -17.81 22.02
N ARG A 16 0.94 -18.86 22.76
CA ARG A 16 1.90 -19.90 23.19
C ARG A 16 2.53 -20.62 22.00
N TYR A 17 1.76 -20.92 20.96
CA TYR A 17 2.27 -21.52 19.73
C TYR A 17 3.27 -20.60 19.03
N LEU A 18 2.94 -19.32 18.82
CA LEU A 18 3.83 -18.35 18.18
C LEU A 18 5.11 -18.15 19.00
N HIS A 19 5.00 -18.08 20.33
CA HIS A 19 6.15 -17.99 21.22
C HIS A 19 7.08 -19.20 21.08
N ARG A 20 6.51 -20.42 20.97
CA ARG A 20 7.29 -21.64 20.73
C ARG A 20 7.97 -21.59 19.35
N GLN A 21 7.25 -21.21 18.30
CA GLN A 21 7.82 -21.10 16.96
C GLN A 21 8.94 -20.07 16.88
N ALA A 22 8.87 -18.98 17.66
CA ALA A 22 9.93 -17.99 17.73
C ALA A 22 11.26 -18.56 18.26
N HIS A 23 11.22 -19.58 19.12
CA HIS A 23 12.41 -20.22 19.69
C HIS A 23 12.84 -21.47 18.91
N GLU A 24 11.89 -22.32 18.50
CA GLU A 24 12.19 -23.58 17.81
C GLU A 24 12.50 -23.38 16.32
N ASN A 25 11.76 -22.50 15.64
CA ASN A 25 11.87 -22.27 14.19
C ASN A 25 11.81 -20.78 13.85
N PRO A 26 12.77 -19.96 14.34
CA PRO A 26 12.72 -18.51 14.19
C PRO A 26 12.62 -18.08 12.72
N VAL A 27 13.38 -18.73 11.83
CA VAL A 27 13.44 -18.38 10.40
C VAL A 27 12.06 -18.45 9.75
N ILE A 28 11.30 -19.51 10.00
CA ILE A 28 9.98 -19.71 9.38
C ILE A 28 9.01 -18.64 9.88
N LEU A 29 8.94 -18.43 11.20
CA LEU A 29 8.02 -17.48 11.80
C LEU A 29 8.27 -16.06 11.28
N PHE A 30 9.52 -15.58 11.34
CA PHE A 30 9.85 -14.23 10.91
C PHE A 30 9.76 -14.05 9.39
N SER A 31 10.03 -15.08 8.59
CA SER A 31 9.84 -15.00 7.13
C SER A 31 8.37 -14.76 6.77
N VAL A 32 7.44 -15.44 7.45
CA VAL A 32 6.00 -15.24 7.22
C VAL A 32 5.55 -13.86 7.72
N ILE A 33 6.01 -13.43 8.89
CA ILE A 33 5.68 -12.09 9.42
C ILE A 33 6.18 -11.00 8.48
N LEU A 34 7.45 -11.04 8.07
CA LEU A 34 8.02 -10.03 7.19
C LEU A 34 7.40 -10.08 5.78
N GLY A 35 7.15 -11.28 5.25
CA GLY A 35 6.49 -11.47 3.97
C GLY A 35 5.04 -10.95 3.97
N SER A 36 4.30 -11.16 5.06
CA SER A 36 2.93 -10.64 5.20
C SER A 36 2.88 -9.14 5.51
N LEU A 37 3.92 -8.57 6.14
CA LEU A 37 3.98 -7.14 6.45
C LEU A 37 3.98 -6.29 5.17
N GLY A 38 4.58 -6.75 4.07
CA GLY A 38 4.58 -6.07 2.78
C GLY A 38 3.16 -5.78 2.24
N PRO A 39 2.33 -6.81 1.97
CA PRO A 39 0.94 -6.61 1.54
C PRO A 39 0.09 -5.81 2.54
N VAL A 40 0.27 -6.03 3.85
CA VAL A 40 -0.46 -5.29 4.89
C VAL A 40 -0.14 -3.80 4.82
N THR A 41 1.15 -3.45 4.76
CA THR A 41 1.58 -2.05 4.68
C THR A 41 1.19 -1.41 3.36
N MET A 42 1.20 -2.14 2.24
CA MET A 42 0.71 -1.65 0.95
C MET A 42 -0.75 -1.18 1.01
N ILE A 43 -1.60 -1.84 1.80
CA ILE A 43 -3.01 -1.49 1.93
C ILE A 43 -3.20 -0.36 2.96
N VAL A 44 -2.52 -0.45 4.11
CA VAL A 44 -2.73 0.44 5.25
C VAL A 44 -2.05 1.80 5.07
N VAL A 45 -0.81 1.82 4.60
CA VAL A 45 0.02 3.04 4.54
C VAL A 45 -0.56 4.11 3.61
N PRO A 46 -1.04 3.82 2.39
CA PRO A 46 -1.60 4.85 1.50
C PRO A 46 -2.80 5.58 2.11
N GLN A 47 -3.65 4.89 2.86
CA GLN A 47 -4.82 5.45 3.53
C GLN A 47 -4.40 6.46 4.62
N ILE A 48 -3.41 6.09 5.43
CA ILE A 48 -2.85 6.97 6.46
C ILE A 48 -2.16 8.17 5.80
N ARG A 49 -1.34 7.91 4.78
CA ARG A 49 -0.57 8.93 4.07
C ARG A 49 -1.48 9.99 3.42
N ALA A 50 -2.61 9.58 2.84
CA ALA A 50 -3.60 10.50 2.27
C ALA A 50 -4.25 11.40 3.34
N ARG A 51 -4.54 10.86 4.54
CA ARG A 51 -5.08 11.64 5.67
C ARG A 51 -4.08 12.65 6.23
N LEU A 52 -2.78 12.38 6.08
CA LEU A 52 -1.69 13.29 6.46
C LEU A 52 -1.41 14.37 5.39
N GLY A 53 -2.25 14.50 4.37
CA GLY A 53 -2.16 15.57 3.37
C GLY A 53 -1.23 15.28 2.19
N TYR A 54 -0.69 14.06 2.09
CA TYR A 54 0.08 13.66 0.91
C TYR A 54 -0.81 13.61 -0.33
N LYS A 55 -0.36 14.27 -1.39
CA LYS A 55 -0.95 14.19 -2.74
C LYS A 55 0.05 13.54 -3.70
N PRO A 56 -0.38 12.56 -4.52
CA PRO A 56 0.49 12.00 -5.54
C PRO A 56 0.91 13.09 -6.53
N ALA A 57 2.15 13.00 -7.02
CA ALA A 57 2.63 13.90 -8.06
C ALA A 57 1.81 13.70 -9.36
N PRO A 58 1.59 14.77 -10.15
CA PRO A 58 0.97 14.63 -11.45
C PRO A 58 1.83 13.75 -12.37
N PRO A 59 1.21 13.00 -13.29
CA PRO A 59 1.95 12.18 -14.24
C PRO A 59 2.82 13.05 -15.16
N ILE A 60 4.04 12.57 -15.42
CA ILE A 60 4.96 13.21 -16.36
C ILE A 60 4.42 13.00 -17.79
N PRO A 61 4.41 14.02 -18.65
CA PRO A 61 4.01 13.85 -20.04
C PRO A 61 4.99 12.91 -20.75
N THR A 62 4.46 11.84 -21.34
CA THR A 62 5.22 10.87 -22.14
C THR A 62 5.30 11.25 -23.62
N SER A 63 4.47 12.20 -24.05
CA SER A 63 4.38 12.68 -25.43
C SER A 63 4.26 14.21 -25.45
N TYR A 64 4.44 14.80 -26.64
CA TYR A 64 4.23 16.22 -26.83
C TYR A 64 2.78 16.59 -26.45
N PRO A 65 2.56 17.58 -25.54
CA PRO A 65 1.22 17.95 -25.09
C PRO A 65 0.49 18.70 -26.21
N VAL A 66 -0.23 17.95 -27.04
CA VAL A 66 -1.09 18.52 -28.08
C VAL A 66 -2.34 19.12 -27.40
N PRO A 67 -2.62 20.42 -27.57
CA PRO A 67 -3.82 21.02 -27.02
C PRO A 67 -5.08 20.46 -27.71
N ASP A 68 -6.10 20.10 -26.94
CA ASP A 68 -7.41 19.68 -27.45
C ASP A 68 -8.23 20.90 -27.90
N ARG A 69 -7.81 21.50 -29.01
CA ARG A 69 -8.46 22.67 -29.61
C ARG A 69 -8.43 22.60 -31.13
N PRO A 70 -9.42 23.18 -31.84
CA PRO A 70 -9.37 23.30 -33.29
C PRO A 70 -8.18 24.15 -33.73
N ARG A 71 -7.68 23.89 -34.94
CA ARG A 71 -6.62 24.69 -35.55
C ARG A 71 -7.06 26.15 -35.64
N ARG A 72 -6.15 27.05 -35.29
CA ARG A 72 -6.32 28.49 -35.51
C ARG A 72 -5.39 28.92 -36.64
N PRO A 73 -5.85 29.73 -37.59
CA PRO A 73 -4.95 30.37 -38.56
C PRO A 73 -3.93 31.22 -37.78
N VAL A 74 -2.68 31.16 -38.22
CA VAL A 74 -1.55 31.93 -37.66
C VAL A 74 -0.90 32.68 -38.82
N GLU A 75 -0.44 33.89 -38.56
CA GLU A 75 0.24 34.76 -39.53
C GLU A 75 1.63 35.17 -38.98
N GLY A 76 2.60 35.47 -39.84
CA GLY A 76 3.87 36.12 -39.46
C GLY A 76 5.17 35.43 -39.88
N TYR A 77 5.11 34.31 -40.59
CA TYR A 77 6.28 33.58 -41.12
C TYR A 77 6.02 33.03 -42.53
N GLU A 78 5.27 33.79 -43.34
CA GLU A 78 4.99 33.44 -44.73
C GLU A 78 6.27 33.63 -45.59
N ASP A 79 6.57 32.67 -46.45
CA ASP A 79 7.65 32.80 -47.46
C ASP A 79 7.20 33.82 -48.52
N GLU A 80 8.07 34.79 -48.87
CA GLU A 80 7.80 35.83 -49.90
C GLU A 80 7.47 35.24 -51.30
#